data_AF-A0AAE0WJY6-F1
#
_entry.id   AF-A0AAE0WJY6-F1
#
_cell.length_a   1.000
_cell.length_b   1.000
_cell.length_c   1.000
_cell.angle_alpha   90.00
_cell.angle_beta   90.00
_cell.angle_gamma   90.00
#
_symmetry.space_group_name_H-M   'P 1'
#
loop_
_entity.id
_entity.type
_entity.pdbx_description
1 polymer ?
#
loop_
_entity_poly.entity_id
_entity_poly.type
_entity_poly.pdbx_seq_one_letter_code
_entity_poly.pdbx_strand_id
1 'polypeptide(L)'
;MPPRLPVPQCLRADATSYTCIYTRSFTSSVPSSVSASAQASKAAQHRRTHDPYAIAQAKARKAANLSRRTVLKEERAASLGNAVLGIETPFLRSFDTATRSTASEDQPRHTAPTDSTQRRNFFLTQQEIDAEIKHSEKLFTLHPDDPRDYDNDYTTESQQQQQREEDQATASEALKRISSLTLGSSEDRRRVNIQRCISTFGRHATDNHLTSVSRPDAPIAKVEEEKADQGWVIPRVGPDTGSSEVQIAILTAKIRTLSEFLQGRGRMDKVNKRNLRLLVHRRQKLLRYLQRSDKGGSRWQHCIEMLGLTEGTWKGEISL
;
A
#
# COMPACT_ATOMS: atom_id res chain seq x y z
N MET A 1 1.01 -49.08 -31.22
CA MET A 1 -0.34 -49.36 -30.66
C MET A 1 -0.55 -50.86 -30.66
N PRO A 2 -0.80 -51.51 -29.52
CA PRO A 2 -1.15 -52.92 -29.51
C PRO A 2 -2.63 -53.15 -29.94
N PRO A 3 -2.95 -54.30 -30.57
CA PRO A 3 -4.24 -54.57 -31.20
C PRO A 3 -5.36 -54.93 -30.22
N ARG A 4 -6.61 -54.66 -30.62
CA ARG A 4 -7.85 -54.96 -29.89
C ARG A 4 -8.23 -56.43 -30.02
N LEU A 5 -8.47 -57.12 -28.91
CA LEU A 5 -9.02 -58.48 -28.86
C LEU A 5 -10.54 -58.42 -28.61
N PRO A 6 -11.37 -59.18 -29.36
CA PRO A 6 -12.81 -59.27 -29.14
C PRO A 6 -13.20 -60.34 -28.10
N VAL A 7 -14.35 -60.10 -27.47
CA VAL A 7 -14.99 -60.86 -26.38
C VAL A 7 -15.53 -62.21 -26.86
N PRO A 8 -15.47 -63.30 -26.06
CA PRO A 8 -16.40 -64.42 -26.23
C PRO A 8 -17.63 -64.28 -25.31
N GLN A 9 -18.80 -64.33 -25.95
CA GLN A 9 -20.09 -64.62 -25.32
C GLN A 9 -20.16 -66.10 -24.93
N CYS A 10 -20.69 -66.40 -23.75
CA CYS A 10 -21.27 -67.70 -23.44
C CYS A 10 -22.51 -67.54 -22.55
N LEU A 11 -23.42 -68.49 -22.75
CA LEU A 11 -24.87 -68.41 -22.64
C LEU A 11 -25.42 -68.78 -21.25
N ARG A 12 -26.55 -68.13 -20.94
CA ARG A 12 -27.74 -68.55 -20.15
C ARG A 12 -27.66 -69.76 -19.21
N ALA A 13 -28.18 -69.54 -18.01
CA ALA A 13 -29.09 -70.49 -17.35
C ALA A 13 -30.38 -69.76 -16.92
N ASP A 14 -31.51 -70.32 -17.34
CA ASP A 14 -32.86 -69.92 -16.97
C ASP A 14 -33.22 -70.41 -15.57
N ALA A 15 -33.90 -69.56 -14.79
CA ALA A 15 -34.78 -70.01 -13.72
C ALA A 15 -35.97 -69.04 -13.64
N THR A 16 -37.09 -69.51 -14.19
CA THR A 16 -38.43 -68.96 -14.09
C THR A 16 -38.90 -68.88 -12.64
N SER A 17 -39.34 -67.71 -12.16
CA SER A 17 -40.49 -67.62 -11.23
C SER A 17 -40.98 -66.16 -11.02
N TYR A 18 -42.22 -65.92 -11.46
CA TYR A 18 -43.23 -65.01 -10.89
C TYR A 18 -43.03 -63.47 -10.93
N THR A 19 -43.69 -62.88 -11.95
CA THR A 19 -44.67 -61.76 -11.85
C THR A 19 -44.37 -60.55 -10.94
N CYS A 20 -44.11 -59.40 -11.55
CA CYS A 20 -45.00 -58.21 -11.49
C CYS A 20 -44.48 -57.13 -12.44
N ILE A 21 -45.16 -56.91 -13.56
CA ILE A 21 -44.88 -55.81 -14.49
C ILE A 21 -45.59 -54.57 -13.93
N TYR A 22 -44.82 -53.61 -13.39
CA TYR A 22 -45.29 -52.23 -13.26
C TYR A 22 -44.68 -51.41 -14.40
N THR A 23 -45.48 -51.15 -15.43
CA THR A 23 -45.16 -50.19 -16.47
C THR A 23 -45.13 -48.80 -15.86
N ARG A 24 -43.95 -48.16 -15.81
CA ARG A 24 -43.84 -46.72 -15.56
C ARG A 24 -44.14 -45.99 -16.86
N SER A 25 -45.35 -45.46 -16.97
CA SER A 25 -45.73 -44.48 -17.99
C SER A 25 -44.90 -43.20 -17.77
N PHE A 26 -44.02 -42.88 -18.71
CA PHE A 26 -43.40 -41.55 -18.78
C PHE A 26 -44.48 -40.56 -19.24
N THR A 27 -44.97 -39.73 -18.32
CA THR A 27 -45.76 -38.55 -18.66
C THR A 27 -44.81 -37.44 -19.08
N SER A 28 -44.86 -37.03 -20.35
CA SER A 28 -44.27 -35.79 -20.82
C SER A 28 -45.07 -34.62 -20.23
N SER A 29 -44.60 -34.06 -19.11
CA SER A 29 -45.08 -32.77 -18.63
C SER A 29 -44.17 -31.68 -19.20
N VAL A 30 -44.73 -30.93 -20.13
CA VAL A 30 -44.20 -29.68 -20.67
C VAL A 30 -44.01 -28.70 -19.50
N PRO A 31 -42.88 -27.99 -19.34
CA PRO A 31 -42.74 -27.01 -18.28
C PRO A 31 -43.50 -25.74 -18.69
N SER A 32 -44.70 -25.54 -18.16
CA SER A 32 -45.41 -24.26 -18.25
C SER A 32 -44.71 -23.22 -17.38
N SER A 33 -43.72 -22.54 -17.95
CA SER A 33 -43.00 -21.43 -17.34
C SER A 33 -43.78 -20.12 -17.50
N VAL A 34 -44.85 -19.90 -16.72
CA VAL A 34 -45.42 -18.57 -16.40
C VAL A 34 -46.57 -18.74 -15.40
N SER A 35 -46.29 -18.84 -14.09
CA SER A 35 -47.31 -18.69 -13.03
C SER A 35 -46.75 -18.59 -11.59
N ALA A 36 -45.47 -18.88 -11.36
CA ALA A 36 -44.90 -18.88 -10.01
C ALA A 36 -44.88 -17.49 -9.33
N SER A 37 -44.80 -16.38 -10.09
CA SER A 37 -44.83 -15.02 -9.53
C SER A 37 -46.24 -14.56 -9.11
N ALA A 38 -47.29 -15.06 -9.76
CA ALA A 38 -48.68 -14.68 -9.48
C ALA A 38 -49.31 -15.45 -8.32
N GLN A 39 -48.82 -16.67 -8.02
CA GLN A 39 -49.30 -17.46 -6.89
C GLN A 39 -48.70 -16.98 -5.55
N ALA A 40 -47.46 -16.48 -5.56
CA ALA A 40 -46.82 -15.90 -4.38
C ALA A 40 -47.53 -14.64 -3.88
N SER A 41 -48.10 -13.82 -4.77
CA SER A 41 -48.82 -12.60 -4.41
C SER A 41 -50.19 -12.89 -3.77
N LYS A 42 -50.95 -13.89 -4.24
CA LYS A 42 -52.24 -14.30 -3.65
C LYS A 42 -52.06 -14.97 -2.28
N ALA A 43 -51.06 -15.84 -2.11
CA ALA A 43 -50.75 -16.46 -0.82
C ALA A 43 -50.21 -15.43 0.21
N ALA A 44 -49.42 -14.45 -0.24
CA ALA A 44 -48.99 -13.32 0.59
C ALA A 44 -50.15 -12.37 0.94
N GLN A 45 -51.16 -12.23 0.07
CA GLN A 45 -52.40 -11.49 0.37
C GLN A 45 -53.26 -12.20 1.41
N HIS A 46 -53.43 -13.52 1.33
CA HIS A 46 -54.20 -14.32 2.30
C HIS A 46 -53.54 -14.43 3.69
N ARG A 47 -52.20 -14.30 3.80
CA ARG A 47 -51.49 -14.24 5.09
C ARG A 47 -51.59 -12.87 5.78
N ARG A 48 -52.06 -11.84 5.07
CA ARG A 48 -52.23 -10.47 5.61
C ARG A 48 -53.53 -10.30 6.41
N THR A 49 -54.40 -11.30 6.45
CA THR A 49 -55.77 -11.20 6.99
C THR A 49 -55.97 -11.96 8.30
N HIS A 50 -55.17 -11.70 9.34
CA HIS A 50 -55.53 -12.26 10.65
C HIS A 50 -55.24 -11.37 11.87
N ASP A 51 -54.32 -10.39 11.78
CA ASP A 51 -54.15 -9.43 12.86
C ASP A 51 -53.51 -8.11 12.35
N PRO A 52 -54.27 -7.00 12.25
CA PRO A 52 -53.73 -5.72 11.81
C PRO A 52 -52.68 -5.15 12.78
N TYR A 53 -52.79 -5.47 14.08
CA TYR A 53 -51.89 -4.97 15.12
C TYR A 53 -50.55 -5.68 15.10
N ALA A 54 -50.52 -7.01 15.01
CA ALA A 54 -49.28 -7.76 14.84
C ALA A 54 -48.52 -7.36 13.56
N ILE A 55 -49.24 -7.08 12.47
CA ILE A 55 -48.65 -6.56 11.22
C ILE A 55 -48.04 -5.17 11.44
N ALA A 56 -48.73 -4.28 12.16
CA ALA A 56 -48.22 -2.95 12.49
C ALA A 56 -46.96 -3.03 13.37
N GLN A 57 -46.96 -3.88 14.41
CA GLN A 57 -45.77 -4.12 15.24
C GLN A 57 -44.59 -4.68 14.44
N ALA A 58 -44.82 -5.68 13.57
CA ALA A 58 -43.78 -6.25 12.72
C ALA A 58 -43.21 -5.20 11.75
N LYS A 59 -44.06 -4.34 11.18
CA LYS A 59 -43.64 -3.19 10.36
C LYS A 59 -42.80 -2.20 11.17
N ALA A 60 -43.19 -1.88 12.40
CA ALA A 60 -42.42 -0.99 13.28
C ALA A 60 -41.04 -1.56 13.62
N ARG A 61 -40.95 -2.86 13.97
CA ARG A 61 -39.66 -3.55 14.19
C ARG A 61 -38.78 -3.55 12.95
N LYS A 62 -39.37 -3.80 11.77
CA LYS A 62 -38.65 -3.72 10.49
C LYS A 62 -38.18 -2.29 10.19
N ALA A 63 -39.02 -1.28 10.41
CA ALA A 63 -38.67 0.12 10.22
C ALA A 63 -37.50 0.54 11.11
N ALA A 64 -37.51 0.14 12.38
CA ALA A 64 -36.40 0.37 13.31
C ALA A 64 -35.10 -0.35 12.90
N ASN A 65 -35.18 -1.58 12.38
CA ASN A 65 -34.01 -2.27 11.86
C ASN A 65 -33.47 -1.58 10.59
N LEU A 66 -34.36 -1.14 9.71
CA LEU A 66 -33.99 -0.41 8.50
C LEU A 66 -33.32 0.93 8.83
N SER A 67 -33.88 1.71 9.76
CA SER A 67 -33.24 2.96 10.21
C SER A 67 -31.88 2.72 10.86
N ARG A 68 -31.72 1.65 11.66
CA ARG A 68 -30.41 1.27 12.18
C ARG A 68 -29.44 0.87 11.08
N ARG A 69 -29.90 0.13 10.07
CA ARG A 69 -29.07 -0.29 8.93
C ARG A 69 -28.65 0.88 8.05
N THR A 70 -29.49 1.91 7.88
CA THR A 70 -29.12 3.11 7.13
C THR A 70 -28.02 3.88 7.85
N VAL A 71 -28.15 4.09 9.17
CA VAL A 71 -27.10 4.73 10.00
C VAL A 71 -25.78 3.97 9.90
N LEU A 72 -25.79 2.64 10.12
CA LEU A 72 -24.57 1.82 10.00
C LEU A 72 -23.99 1.80 8.58
N LYS A 73 -24.82 2.00 7.55
CA LYS A 73 -24.35 2.07 6.16
C LYS A 73 -23.67 3.42 5.90
N GLU A 74 -24.21 4.51 6.43
CA GLU A 74 -23.61 5.85 6.36
C GLU A 74 -22.27 5.90 7.10
N GLU A 75 -22.21 5.35 8.32
CA GLU A 75 -20.96 5.23 9.09
C GLU A 75 -19.90 4.43 8.33
N ARG A 76 -20.27 3.27 7.76
CA ARG A 76 -19.35 2.47 6.95
C ARG A 76 -18.92 3.19 5.68
N ALA A 77 -19.84 3.88 5.00
CA ALA A 77 -19.52 4.66 3.80
C ALA A 77 -18.53 5.79 4.11
N ALA A 78 -18.70 6.48 5.24
CA ALA A 78 -17.76 7.50 5.71
C ALA A 78 -16.37 6.91 6.00
N SER A 79 -16.32 5.74 6.66
CA SER A 79 -15.04 5.04 6.93
C SER A 79 -14.34 4.50 5.68
N LEU A 80 -15.09 4.24 4.60
CA LEU A 80 -14.55 3.65 3.37
C LEU A 80 -13.56 4.59 2.67
N GLY A 81 -13.68 5.91 2.87
CA GLY A 81 -12.79 6.93 2.32
C GLY A 81 -12.76 6.99 0.78
N ASN A 82 -11.75 7.67 0.24
CA ASN A 82 -11.53 7.77 -1.20
C ASN A 82 -10.82 6.52 -1.73
N ALA A 83 -11.37 5.84 -2.74
CA ALA A 83 -10.78 4.60 -3.29
C ALA A 83 -9.40 4.80 -3.97
N VAL A 84 -9.08 6.02 -4.42
CA VAL A 84 -7.79 6.36 -5.07
C VAL A 84 -6.78 6.86 -4.07
N LEU A 85 -7.16 7.81 -3.21
CA LEU A 85 -6.22 8.52 -2.34
C LEU A 85 -6.24 8.03 -0.89
N GLY A 86 -7.32 7.38 -0.44
CA GLY A 86 -7.51 7.03 0.96
C GLY A 86 -7.78 8.26 1.83
N ILE A 87 -7.26 8.23 3.05
CA ILE A 87 -7.27 9.33 4.02
C ILE A 87 -5.88 9.99 4.00
N GLU A 88 -5.82 11.32 4.05
CA GLU A 88 -4.54 12.01 4.10
C GLU A 88 -3.83 11.81 5.44
N THR A 89 -2.56 11.41 5.38
CA THR A 89 -1.67 11.32 6.54
C THR A 89 -0.55 12.35 6.45
N PRO A 90 0.10 12.70 7.58
CA PRO A 90 1.28 13.57 7.59
C PRO A 90 2.38 13.05 6.65
N PHE A 91 2.56 11.73 6.59
CA PHE A 91 3.53 11.10 5.70
C PHE A 91 3.19 11.35 4.23
N LEU A 92 1.93 11.23 3.83
CA LEU A 92 1.51 11.53 2.46
C LEU A 92 1.70 13.00 2.08
N ARG A 93 1.37 13.94 2.98
CA ARG A 93 1.57 15.38 2.74
C ARG A 93 3.03 15.73 2.48
N SER A 94 3.94 15.03 3.16
CA SER A 94 5.37 15.24 2.95
C SER A 94 5.89 14.76 1.58
N PHE A 95 5.09 14.08 0.75
CA PHE A 95 5.51 13.72 -0.62
C PHE A 95 5.59 14.94 -1.55
N ASP A 96 4.79 15.98 -1.29
CA ASP A 96 4.63 17.12 -2.21
C ASP A 96 5.86 18.05 -2.14
N THR A 97 6.36 18.26 -0.93
CA THR A 97 7.57 19.04 -0.66
C THR A 97 8.85 18.21 -0.78
N ALA A 98 8.75 16.87 -0.74
CA ALA A 98 9.87 15.93 -0.59
C ALA A 98 10.80 16.24 0.61
N THR A 99 10.36 17.14 1.49
CA THR A 99 10.99 17.55 2.74
C THR A 99 10.00 17.29 3.86
N ARG A 100 10.49 17.15 5.09
CA ARG A 100 9.60 17.12 6.24
C ARG A 100 8.80 18.43 6.24
N SER A 101 7.48 18.33 6.30
CA SER A 101 6.65 19.45 6.74
C SER A 101 7.11 19.78 8.16
N THR A 102 7.87 20.86 8.32
CA THR A 102 8.04 21.50 9.62
C THR A 102 6.64 21.71 10.15
N ALA A 103 6.33 21.00 11.22
CA ALA A 103 4.97 20.82 11.69
C ALA A 103 4.27 22.19 11.79
N SER A 104 3.09 22.31 11.18
CA SER A 104 2.06 23.16 11.75
C SER A 104 1.96 22.81 13.24
N GLU A 105 2.12 23.78 14.12
CA GLU A 105 2.31 23.61 15.57
C GLU A 105 1.17 22.88 16.32
N ASP A 106 0.09 22.48 15.64
CA ASP A 106 -1.17 22.03 16.27
C ASP A 106 -1.52 20.52 16.11
N GLN A 107 -0.55 19.59 16.07
CA GLN A 107 -0.89 18.15 16.08
C GLN A 107 -0.07 17.34 17.11
N PRO A 108 -0.73 16.42 17.85
CA PRO A 108 -0.11 15.67 18.94
C PRO A 108 1.00 14.74 18.43
N ARG A 109 2.04 14.64 19.26
CA ARG A 109 3.32 13.97 19.03
C ARG A 109 3.16 12.44 18.92
N HIS A 110 2.54 11.94 17.86
CA HIS A 110 2.73 10.55 17.45
C HIS A 110 3.89 10.51 16.46
N THR A 111 5.03 10.10 17.02
CA THR A 111 6.36 9.88 16.45
C THR A 111 6.35 9.51 14.95
N ALA A 112 6.44 10.51 14.09
CA ALA A 112 6.87 10.28 12.72
C ALA A 112 8.27 9.66 12.75
N PRO A 113 8.55 8.63 11.94
CA PRO A 113 9.84 7.96 11.94
C PRO A 113 10.93 9.00 11.66
N THR A 114 11.91 9.07 12.56
CA THR A 114 13.11 9.89 12.44
C THR A 114 13.91 9.43 11.24
N ASP A 115 13.57 9.90 10.04
CA ASP A 115 14.51 9.94 8.93
C ASP A 115 15.59 10.95 9.34
N SER A 116 16.64 10.45 10.00
CA SER A 116 17.84 11.21 10.41
C SER A 116 18.62 11.78 9.22
N THR A 117 18.30 11.34 8.01
CA THR A 117 18.97 11.74 6.77
C THR A 117 18.18 12.86 6.09
N GLN A 118 18.64 14.10 6.25
CA GLN A 118 18.17 15.22 5.46
C GLN A 118 18.60 15.01 4.00
N ARG A 119 17.73 14.34 3.23
CA ARG A 119 17.97 14.02 1.82
C ARG A 119 18.00 15.30 0.98
N ARG A 120 18.91 15.32 0.02
CA ARG A 120 19.12 16.40 -0.94
C ARG A 120 18.90 15.88 -2.37
N ASN A 121 19.08 16.75 -3.36
CA ASN A 121 19.03 16.32 -4.75
C ASN A 121 20.23 15.40 -5.09
N PHE A 122 20.16 14.73 -6.24
CA PHE A 122 21.23 13.86 -6.76
C PHE A 122 21.60 12.67 -5.85
N PHE A 123 20.65 12.19 -5.04
CA PHE A 123 20.84 11.09 -4.08
C PHE A 123 21.82 11.38 -2.94
N LEU A 124 22.15 12.65 -2.71
CA LEU A 124 23.05 13.08 -1.64
C LEU A 124 22.31 13.22 -0.31
N THR A 125 23.05 13.09 0.78
CA THR A 125 22.63 13.53 2.11
C THR A 125 23.29 14.83 2.52
N GLN A 126 22.66 15.59 3.42
CA GLN A 126 23.29 16.80 3.97
C GLN A 126 24.64 16.50 4.64
N GLN A 127 24.72 15.37 5.34
CA GLN A 127 25.94 14.94 6.04
C GLN A 127 27.07 14.63 5.07
N GLU A 128 26.79 13.99 3.94
CA GLU A 128 27.78 13.76 2.88
C GLU A 128 28.31 15.06 2.32
N ILE A 129 27.44 16.02 2.00
CA ILE A 129 27.86 17.33 1.47
C ILE A 129 28.75 18.05 2.49
N ASP A 130 28.35 18.08 3.75
CA ASP A 130 29.13 18.74 4.80
C ASP A 130 30.47 18.02 5.07
N ALA A 131 30.52 16.70 4.91
CA ALA A 131 31.75 15.91 5.01
C ALA A 131 32.70 16.20 3.83
N GLU A 132 32.18 16.28 2.61
CA GLU A 132 32.96 16.61 1.41
C GLU A 132 33.48 18.04 1.43
N ILE A 133 32.68 19.00 1.91
CA ILE A 133 33.14 20.39 2.11
C ILE A 133 34.33 20.43 3.07
N LYS A 134 34.24 19.73 4.21
CA LYS A 134 35.35 19.63 5.19
C LYS A 134 36.57 18.92 4.61
N HIS A 135 36.36 17.88 3.80
CA HIS A 135 37.46 17.19 3.13
C HIS A 135 38.17 18.10 2.14
N SER A 136 37.42 18.87 1.34
CA SER A 136 37.95 19.91 0.46
C SER A 136 38.74 20.94 1.25
N GLU A 137 38.19 21.47 2.35
CA GLU A 137 38.90 22.42 3.24
C GLU A 137 40.25 21.86 3.67
N LYS A 138 40.29 20.61 4.13
CA LYS A 138 41.52 19.94 4.55
C LYS A 138 42.55 19.78 3.42
N LEU A 139 42.11 19.59 2.17
CA LEU A 139 43.01 19.49 1.02
C LEU A 139 43.59 20.86 0.61
N PHE A 140 42.81 21.93 0.81
CA PHE A 140 43.22 23.30 0.46
C PHE A 140 43.96 24.04 1.59
N THR A 141 43.88 23.57 2.84
CA THR A 141 44.71 24.10 3.93
C THR A 141 46.18 23.78 3.67
N LEU A 142 47.01 24.81 3.53
CA LEU A 142 48.47 24.67 3.40
C LEU A 142 49.03 23.98 4.65
N HIS A 143 49.90 22.99 4.44
CA HIS A 143 50.59 22.34 5.54
C HIS A 143 51.66 23.29 6.09
N PRO A 144 51.73 23.53 7.41
CA PRO A 144 52.71 24.44 8.02
C PRO A 144 54.20 24.10 7.79
N ASP A 145 54.49 22.90 7.26
CA ASP A 145 55.85 22.34 7.17
C ASP A 145 56.42 22.38 5.75
N ASP A 146 55.68 22.91 4.76
CA ASP A 146 56.24 23.10 3.42
C ASP A 146 57.35 24.17 3.48
N PRO A 147 58.55 23.90 2.91
CA PRO A 147 59.64 24.87 2.91
C PRO A 147 59.17 26.11 2.17
N ARG A 148 58.95 27.19 2.92
CA ARG A 148 58.51 28.49 2.40
C ARG A 148 59.27 28.86 1.14
N ASP A 149 58.56 29.30 0.11
CA ASP A 149 59.10 30.29 -0.82
C ASP A 149 59.46 31.51 0.03
N TYR A 150 60.76 31.70 0.32
CA TYR A 150 61.26 32.76 1.21
C TYR A 150 60.99 34.18 0.70
N ASP A 151 60.37 34.32 -0.47
CA ASP A 151 60.08 35.57 -1.18
C ASP A 151 58.65 36.10 -0.97
N ASN A 152 57.77 35.39 -0.27
CA ASN A 152 56.40 35.87 -0.03
C ASN A 152 56.30 36.78 1.21
N ASP A 153 55.86 38.02 1.00
CA ASP A 153 55.53 38.95 2.08
C ASP A 153 54.29 38.47 2.86
N TYR A 154 54.34 38.55 4.20
CA TYR A 154 53.24 38.17 5.12
C TYR A 154 51.88 38.78 4.76
N THR A 155 51.87 40.00 4.22
CA THR A 155 50.65 40.69 3.77
C THR A 155 49.99 39.94 2.61
N THR A 156 50.79 39.45 1.67
CA THR A 156 50.33 38.71 0.48
C THR A 156 49.78 37.35 0.89
N GLU A 157 50.46 36.65 1.80
CA GLU A 157 49.97 35.35 2.33
C GLU A 157 48.62 35.51 3.05
N SER A 158 48.47 36.60 3.83
CA SER A 158 47.23 36.91 4.54
C SER A 158 46.08 37.20 3.58
N GLN A 159 46.33 37.97 2.53
CA GLN A 159 45.33 38.27 1.50
C GLN A 159 44.92 37.00 0.74
N GLN A 160 45.88 36.15 0.36
CA GLN A 160 45.58 34.87 -0.28
C GLN A 160 44.78 33.94 0.63
N GLN A 161 45.07 33.94 1.94
CA GLN A 161 44.32 33.15 2.92
C GLN A 161 42.88 33.63 3.02
N GLN A 162 42.65 34.95 3.10
CA GLN A 162 41.31 35.54 3.10
C GLN A 162 40.55 35.21 1.81
N GLN A 163 41.18 35.35 0.65
CA GLN A 163 40.56 34.99 -0.64
C GLN A 163 40.17 33.50 -0.68
N ARG A 164 41.03 32.59 -0.20
CA ARG A 164 40.70 31.16 -0.11
C ARG A 164 39.49 30.90 0.78
N GLU A 165 39.40 31.59 1.92
CA GLU A 165 38.28 31.47 2.84
C GLU A 165 36.97 32.00 2.22
N GLU A 166 37.03 33.13 1.51
CA GLU A 166 35.90 33.71 0.78
C GLU A 166 35.42 32.81 -0.35
N ASP A 167 36.34 32.29 -1.16
CA ASP A 167 36.06 31.37 -2.27
C ASP A 167 35.44 30.07 -1.73
N GLN A 168 36.00 29.52 -0.64
CA GLN A 168 35.50 28.31 0.00
C GLN A 168 34.10 28.53 0.60
N ALA A 169 33.87 29.67 1.25
CA ALA A 169 32.55 30.03 1.78
C ALA A 169 31.52 30.11 0.65
N THR A 170 31.87 30.81 -0.44
CA THR A 170 31.04 30.96 -1.65
C THR A 170 30.73 29.61 -2.30
N ALA A 171 31.75 28.75 -2.45
CA ALA A 171 31.60 27.39 -3.00
C ALA A 171 30.68 26.54 -2.11
N SER A 172 30.85 26.59 -0.79
CA SER A 172 30.03 25.83 0.16
C SER A 172 28.54 26.22 0.05
N GLU A 173 28.25 27.52 -0.11
CA GLU A 173 26.88 28.01 -0.26
C GLU A 173 26.31 27.62 -1.63
N ALA A 174 27.10 27.75 -2.70
CA ALA A 174 26.72 27.35 -4.04
C ALA A 174 26.35 25.86 -4.09
N LEU A 175 27.17 24.98 -3.51
CA LEU A 175 26.90 23.54 -3.43
C LEU A 175 25.61 23.23 -2.64
N LYS A 176 25.38 23.91 -1.52
CA LYS A 176 24.14 23.76 -0.72
C LYS A 176 22.89 24.19 -1.51
N ARG A 177 23.00 25.21 -2.37
CA ARG A 177 21.91 25.67 -3.24
C ARG A 177 21.68 24.71 -4.42
N ILE A 178 22.73 24.29 -5.12
CA ILE A 178 22.65 23.34 -6.24
C ILE A 178 22.03 22.01 -5.79
N SER A 179 22.42 21.53 -4.61
CA SER A 179 21.90 20.29 -4.02
C SER A 179 20.50 20.44 -3.38
N SER A 180 19.94 21.65 -3.31
CA SER A 180 18.64 21.86 -2.66
C SER A 180 17.49 21.22 -3.45
N LEU A 181 16.58 20.52 -2.75
CA LEU A 181 15.41 19.90 -3.37
C LEU A 181 14.30 20.89 -3.73
N THR A 182 14.31 22.08 -3.10
CA THR A 182 13.34 23.15 -3.36
C THR A 182 13.43 23.68 -4.79
N LEU A 183 14.64 23.69 -5.36
CA LEU A 183 14.90 24.08 -6.75
C LEU A 183 14.81 22.88 -7.71
N GLY A 184 14.49 21.69 -7.20
CA GLY A 184 14.46 20.44 -7.97
C GLY A 184 13.19 20.23 -8.78
N SER A 185 13.27 19.31 -9.74
CA SER A 185 12.14 18.90 -10.57
C SER A 185 11.16 18.00 -9.81
N SER A 186 9.98 17.74 -10.39
CA SER A 186 9.07 16.69 -9.91
C SER A 186 9.71 15.29 -9.98
N GLU A 187 10.66 15.08 -10.90
CA GLU A 187 11.41 13.83 -11.00
C GLU A 187 12.35 13.64 -9.81
N ASP A 188 13.04 14.70 -9.37
CA ASP A 188 13.95 14.65 -8.23
C ASP A 188 13.18 14.36 -6.95
N ARG A 189 12.05 15.04 -6.75
CA ARG A 189 11.11 14.74 -5.65
C ARG A 189 10.65 13.29 -5.67
N ARG A 190 10.34 12.75 -6.86
CA ARG A 190 9.98 11.33 -7.00
C ARG A 190 11.13 10.42 -6.56
N ARG A 191 12.38 10.69 -6.92
CA ARG A 191 13.55 9.88 -6.54
C ARG A 191 13.73 9.86 -5.02
N VAL A 192 13.66 11.02 -4.37
CA VAL A 192 13.73 11.15 -2.91
C VAL A 192 12.57 10.43 -2.23
N ASN A 193 11.36 10.58 -2.76
CA ASN A 193 10.18 9.88 -2.23
C ASN A 193 10.33 8.35 -2.33
N ILE A 194 10.98 7.83 -3.39
CA ILE A 194 11.28 6.40 -3.51
C ILE A 194 12.27 5.95 -2.42
N GLN A 195 13.37 6.70 -2.22
CA GLN A 195 14.31 6.41 -1.13
C GLN A 195 13.65 6.43 0.24
N ARG A 196 12.73 7.40 0.46
CA ARG A 196 11.96 7.49 1.69
C ARG A 196 11.02 6.30 1.88
N CYS A 197 10.33 5.87 0.82
CA CYS A 197 9.50 4.66 0.88
C CYS A 197 10.34 3.41 1.25
N ILE A 198 11.56 3.32 0.71
CA ILE A 198 12.47 2.21 1.00
C ILE A 198 12.94 2.26 2.46
N SER A 199 13.35 3.43 2.98
CA SER A 199 13.81 3.54 4.37
C SER A 199 12.70 3.28 5.38
N THR A 200 11.48 3.73 5.08
CA THR A 200 10.34 3.62 6.00
C THR A 200 9.68 2.24 5.99
N PHE A 201 9.41 1.69 4.81
CA PHE A 201 8.67 0.42 4.69
C PHE A 201 9.56 -0.78 4.36
N GLY A 202 10.85 -0.58 4.11
CA GLY A 202 11.77 -1.67 3.82
C GLY A 202 11.88 -2.64 4.99
N ARG A 203 11.89 -3.94 4.69
CA ARG A 203 12.00 -5.00 5.72
C ARG A 203 13.29 -4.92 6.52
N HIS A 204 14.36 -4.44 5.89
CA HIS A 204 15.63 -4.16 6.56
C HIS A 204 15.52 -3.17 7.74
N ALA A 205 14.54 -2.26 7.72
CA ALA A 205 14.30 -1.31 8.81
C ALA A 205 13.14 -1.76 9.72
N THR A 206 12.07 -2.28 9.12
CA THR A 206 10.84 -2.66 9.83
C THR A 206 10.97 -3.92 10.67
N ASP A 207 11.78 -4.90 10.26
CA ASP A 207 12.00 -6.11 11.05
C ASP A 207 12.68 -5.83 12.41
N ASN A 208 13.37 -4.69 12.55
CA ASN A 208 14.03 -4.30 13.80
C ASN A 208 13.08 -3.73 14.86
N HIS A 209 11.99 -3.08 14.44
CA HIS A 209 11.09 -2.37 15.36
C HIS A 209 9.65 -2.92 15.38
N LEU A 210 9.20 -3.58 14.31
CA LEU A 210 7.90 -4.25 14.27
C LEU A 210 8.07 -5.70 14.72
N THR A 211 7.25 -6.14 15.67
CA THR A 211 7.20 -7.53 16.11
C THR A 211 6.67 -8.42 14.99
N SER A 212 7.38 -9.51 14.69
CA SER A 212 7.04 -10.52 13.67
C SER A 212 5.88 -11.44 14.08
N VAL A 213 4.93 -10.94 14.88
CA VAL A 213 3.81 -11.74 15.35
C VAL A 213 2.84 -11.89 14.18
N SER A 214 2.88 -13.07 13.56
CA SER A 214 2.08 -13.41 12.36
C SER A 214 0.60 -13.60 12.65
N ARG A 215 0.17 -13.53 13.92
CA ARG A 215 -1.23 -13.60 14.36
C ARG A 215 -1.44 -12.77 15.62
N PRO A 216 -2.30 -11.74 15.59
CA PRO A 216 -2.60 -10.94 16.78
C PRO A 216 -3.16 -11.78 17.96
N ASP A 217 -3.76 -12.94 17.67
CA ASP A 217 -4.45 -13.79 18.67
C ASP A 217 -3.67 -15.05 19.11
N ALA A 218 -2.41 -15.25 18.67
CA ALA A 218 -1.65 -16.43 19.06
C ALA A 218 -1.09 -16.29 20.49
N PRO A 219 -1.17 -17.34 21.34
CA PRO A 219 -0.57 -17.30 22.67
C PRO A 219 0.95 -17.14 22.55
N ILE A 220 1.52 -16.23 23.36
CA ILE A 220 2.95 -15.82 23.34
C ILE A 220 3.89 -17.03 23.38
N ALA A 221 3.55 -18.06 24.16
CA ALA A 221 4.35 -19.28 24.29
C ALA A 221 4.60 -20.00 22.94
N LYS A 222 3.62 -20.03 22.03
CA LYS A 222 3.79 -20.64 20.70
C LYS A 222 4.67 -19.82 19.78
N VAL A 223 4.75 -18.50 20.00
CA VAL A 223 5.58 -17.60 19.18
C VAL A 223 7.06 -17.77 19.53
N GLU A 224 7.38 -18.02 20.80
CA GLU A 224 8.74 -18.30 21.26
C GLU A 224 9.23 -19.67 20.77
N GLU A 225 8.35 -20.69 20.79
CA GLU A 225 8.63 -22.01 20.20
C GLU A 225 8.86 -21.93 18.68
N GLU A 226 8.00 -21.22 17.92
CA GLU A 226 8.15 -21.04 16.47
C GLU A 226 9.42 -20.26 16.07
N LYS A 227 9.91 -19.36 16.95
CA LYS A 227 11.18 -18.65 16.75
C LYS A 227 12.39 -19.54 17.00
N ALA A 228 12.31 -20.48 17.93
CA ALA A 228 13.37 -21.43 18.24
C ALA A 228 13.55 -22.48 17.12
N ASP A 229 12.46 -22.85 16.45
CA ASP A 229 12.46 -23.79 15.31
C ASP A 229 12.91 -23.16 13.98
N GLN A 230 13.04 -21.83 13.93
CA GLN A 230 13.54 -21.13 12.75
C GLN A 230 15.06 -21.27 12.66
N GLY A 231 15.48 -22.25 11.85
CA GLY A 231 16.89 -22.47 11.51
C GLY A 231 17.57 -21.22 10.94
N TRP A 232 18.89 -21.33 10.71
CA TRP A 232 19.73 -20.22 10.27
C TRP A 232 19.16 -19.45 9.07
N VAL A 233 18.67 -18.22 9.32
CA VAL A 233 18.18 -17.32 8.28
C VAL A 233 19.38 -16.57 7.69
N ILE A 234 19.58 -16.73 6.37
CA ILE A 234 20.64 -16.01 5.65
C ILE A 234 20.35 -14.50 5.72
N PRO A 235 21.32 -13.67 6.18
CA PRO A 235 21.13 -12.23 6.25
C PRO A 235 20.98 -11.64 4.84
N ARG A 236 20.24 -10.52 4.74
CA ARG A 236 20.06 -9.81 3.48
C ARG A 236 21.37 -9.15 3.09
N VAL A 237 21.74 -9.25 1.81
CA VAL A 237 22.96 -8.61 1.27
C VAL A 237 22.81 -7.09 1.14
N GLY A 238 21.58 -6.58 0.99
CA GLY A 238 21.34 -5.16 0.75
C GLY A 238 19.95 -4.68 1.15
N PRO A 239 19.62 -3.41 0.83
CA PRO A 239 18.34 -2.82 1.19
C PRO A 239 17.19 -3.49 0.45
N ASP A 240 16.11 -3.71 1.17
CA ASP A 240 14.89 -4.28 0.62
C ASP A 240 14.12 -3.25 -0.21
N THR A 241 14.03 -3.50 -1.52
CA THR A 241 13.34 -2.64 -2.50
C THR A 241 12.13 -3.32 -3.16
N GLY A 242 11.98 -4.62 -2.94
CA GLY A 242 11.03 -5.48 -3.67
C GLY A 242 9.83 -5.90 -2.85
N SER A 243 9.81 -5.63 -1.55
CA SER A 243 8.69 -6.00 -0.68
C SER A 243 7.38 -5.31 -1.07
N SER A 244 6.26 -5.94 -0.72
CA SER A 244 4.93 -5.47 -1.15
C SER A 244 4.60 -4.12 -0.52
N GLU A 245 5.02 -3.92 0.73
CA GLU A 245 4.90 -2.70 1.52
C GLU A 245 5.59 -1.52 0.79
N VAL A 246 6.87 -1.70 0.40
CA VAL A 246 7.64 -0.70 -0.36
C VAL A 246 7.00 -0.42 -1.72
N GLN A 247 6.59 -1.46 -2.45
CA GLN A 247 5.92 -1.30 -3.74
C GLN A 247 4.60 -0.52 -3.61
N ILE A 248 3.80 -0.79 -2.59
CA ILE A 248 2.53 -0.09 -2.31
C ILE A 248 2.79 1.39 -1.99
N ALA A 249 3.81 1.67 -1.18
CA ALA A 249 4.20 3.04 -0.82
C ALA A 249 4.64 3.85 -2.06
N ILE A 250 5.50 3.27 -2.91
CA ILE A 250 5.94 3.89 -4.17
C ILE A 250 4.76 4.12 -5.13
N LEU A 251 3.85 3.14 -5.25
CA LEU A 251 2.64 3.30 -6.07
C LEU A 251 1.76 4.41 -5.52
N THR A 252 1.63 4.55 -4.20
CA THR A 252 0.84 5.60 -3.57
C THR A 252 1.40 6.98 -3.86
N ALA A 253 2.73 7.16 -3.80
CA ALA A 253 3.38 8.41 -4.20
C ALA A 253 3.14 8.74 -5.69
N LYS A 254 3.21 7.74 -6.58
CA LYS A 254 2.92 7.91 -8.02
C LYS A 254 1.45 8.24 -8.30
N ILE A 255 0.53 7.59 -7.59
CA ILE A 255 -0.92 7.81 -7.71
C ILE A 255 -1.25 9.24 -7.29
N ARG A 256 -0.69 9.71 -6.17
CA ARG A 256 -0.87 11.08 -5.67
C ARG A 256 -0.45 12.11 -6.71
N THR A 257 0.80 12.07 -7.17
CA THR A 257 1.32 13.03 -8.16
C THR A 257 0.55 13.01 -9.48
N LEU A 258 0.16 11.83 -9.95
CA LEU A 258 -0.64 11.70 -11.17
C LEU A 258 -2.08 12.20 -10.98
N SER A 259 -2.67 11.97 -9.81
CA SER A 259 -4.02 12.45 -9.50
C SER A 259 -4.09 13.97 -9.43
N GLU A 260 -3.12 14.62 -8.78
CA GLU A 260 -3.01 16.08 -8.70
C GLU A 260 -2.80 16.68 -10.09
N PHE A 261 -1.93 16.07 -10.89
CA PHE A 261 -1.73 16.47 -12.28
C PHE A 261 -3.04 16.43 -13.09
N LEU A 262 -3.82 15.35 -12.96
CA LEU A 262 -5.07 15.17 -13.69
C LEU A 262 -6.20 16.09 -13.21
N GLN A 263 -6.21 16.45 -11.92
CA GLN A 263 -7.18 17.39 -11.35
C GLN A 263 -6.90 18.83 -11.79
N GLY A 264 -5.63 19.23 -11.86
CA GLY A 264 -5.24 20.56 -12.33
C GLY A 264 -5.20 20.65 -13.86
N ARG A 265 -4.00 20.45 -14.43
CA ARG A 265 -3.71 20.71 -15.86
C ARG A 265 -4.10 19.57 -16.81
N GLY A 266 -4.21 18.34 -16.30
CA GLY A 266 -4.36 17.12 -17.09
C GLY A 266 -5.79 16.63 -17.31
N ARG A 267 -6.83 17.47 -17.12
CA ARG A 267 -8.23 17.03 -17.13
C ARG A 267 -8.66 16.33 -18.43
N MET A 268 -8.07 16.71 -19.57
CA MET A 268 -8.36 16.12 -20.89
C MET A 268 -7.47 14.93 -21.27
N ASP A 269 -6.45 14.62 -20.46
CA ASP A 269 -5.50 13.55 -20.77
C ASP A 269 -6.09 12.16 -20.48
N LYS A 270 -6.55 11.49 -21.54
CA LYS A 270 -7.17 10.16 -21.44
C LYS A 270 -6.16 9.05 -21.18
N VAL A 271 -4.92 9.19 -21.66
CA VAL A 271 -3.87 8.18 -21.49
C VAL A 271 -3.45 8.13 -20.03
N ASN A 272 -3.23 9.29 -19.41
CA ASN A 272 -2.85 9.34 -18.01
C ASN A 272 -3.98 8.93 -17.05
N LYS A 273 -5.26 9.13 -17.41
CA LYS A 273 -6.39 8.53 -16.67
C LYS A 273 -6.36 7.00 -16.70
N ARG A 274 -6.02 6.40 -17.85
CA ARG A 274 -5.81 4.94 -17.95
C ARG A 274 -4.63 4.51 -17.08
N ASN A 275 -3.50 5.24 -17.12
CA ASN A 275 -2.33 4.95 -16.30
C ASN A 275 -2.64 5.01 -14.80
N LEU A 276 -3.39 6.02 -14.36
CA LEU A 276 -3.85 6.13 -12.97
C LEU A 276 -4.65 4.90 -12.55
N ARG A 277 -5.60 4.46 -13.38
CA ARG A 277 -6.41 3.26 -13.14
C ARG A 277 -5.54 2.00 -13.00
N LEU A 278 -4.56 1.83 -13.90
CA LEU A 278 -3.62 0.70 -13.84
C LEU A 278 -2.78 0.71 -12.57
N LEU A 279 -2.31 1.89 -12.12
CA LEU A 279 -1.54 2.02 -10.87
C LEU A 279 -2.40 1.68 -9.65
N VAL A 280 -3.63 2.19 -9.59
CA VAL A 280 -4.58 1.91 -8.50
C VAL A 280 -4.92 0.42 -8.42
N HIS A 281 -5.22 -0.22 -9.56
CA HIS A 281 -5.50 -1.66 -9.61
C HIS A 281 -4.27 -2.51 -9.27
N ARG A 282 -3.06 -2.09 -9.68
CA ARG A 282 -1.81 -2.76 -9.27
C ARG A 282 -1.61 -2.67 -7.76
N ARG A 283 -1.84 -1.50 -7.16
CA ARG A 283 -1.76 -1.32 -5.70
C ARG A 283 -2.80 -2.18 -4.98
N GLN A 284 -4.04 -2.23 -5.48
CA GLN A 284 -5.09 -3.09 -4.94
C GLN A 284 -4.70 -4.57 -4.92
N LYS A 285 -4.08 -5.08 -5.99
CA LYS A 285 -3.60 -6.48 -6.04
C LYS A 285 -2.52 -6.75 -4.98
N LEU A 286 -1.57 -5.82 -4.82
CA LEU A 286 -0.52 -5.93 -3.80
C LEU A 286 -1.08 -5.86 -2.39
N LEU A 287 -2.04 -4.97 -2.12
CA LEU A 287 -2.70 -4.87 -0.82
C LEU A 287 -3.43 -6.18 -0.46
N ARG A 288 -4.20 -6.75 -1.40
CA ARG A 288 -4.85 -8.05 -1.18
C ARG A 288 -3.85 -9.19 -0.94
N TYR A 289 -2.69 -9.14 -1.61
CA TYR A 289 -1.63 -10.12 -1.39
C TYR A 289 -1.00 -9.96 0.00
N LEU A 290 -0.63 -8.74 0.38
CA LEU A 290 -0.02 -8.44 1.67
C LEU A 290 -0.95 -8.80 2.82
N GLN A 291 -2.24 -8.45 2.74
CA GLN A 291 -3.24 -8.80 3.74
C GLN A 291 -3.34 -10.32 3.96
N ARG A 292 -3.29 -11.12 2.88
CA ARG A 292 -3.36 -12.58 2.97
C ARG A 292 -2.07 -13.18 3.51
N SER A 293 -0.93 -12.64 3.08
CA SER A 293 0.41 -13.11 3.46
C SER A 293 0.69 -12.86 4.94
N ASP A 294 0.39 -11.65 5.42
CA ASP A 294 0.68 -11.21 6.79
C ASP A 294 -0.51 -11.42 7.76
N LYS A 295 -1.66 -11.89 7.26
CA LYS A 295 -2.91 -12.12 8.02
C LYS A 295 -3.36 -10.93 8.87
N GLY A 296 -3.01 -9.70 8.47
CA GLY A 296 -3.30 -8.49 9.23
C GLY A 296 -2.36 -8.23 10.41
N GLY A 297 -1.14 -8.76 10.36
CA GLY A 297 -0.08 -8.53 11.33
C GLY A 297 0.41 -7.08 11.40
N SER A 298 1.46 -6.87 12.21
CA SER A 298 2.02 -5.55 12.53
C SER A 298 2.50 -4.79 11.28
N ARG A 299 3.06 -5.48 10.29
CA ARG A 299 3.58 -4.85 9.05
C ARG A 299 2.44 -4.34 8.16
N TRP A 300 1.41 -5.15 7.99
CA TRP A 300 0.19 -4.74 7.29
C TRP A 300 -0.43 -3.50 7.95
N GLN A 301 -0.61 -3.52 9.27
CA GLN A 301 -1.20 -2.41 10.02
C GLN A 301 -0.36 -1.14 9.86
N HIS A 302 0.95 -1.23 10.07
CA HIS A 302 1.88 -0.11 9.89
C HIS A 302 1.81 0.48 8.48
N CYS A 303 1.77 -0.36 7.44
CA CYS A 303 1.66 0.09 6.05
C CYS A 303 0.34 0.84 5.80
N ILE A 304 -0.77 0.31 6.29
CA ILE A 304 -2.11 0.89 6.15
C ILE A 304 -2.24 2.23 6.87
N GLU A 305 -1.79 2.30 8.13
CA GLU A 305 -1.89 3.49 8.97
C GLU A 305 -1.01 4.62 8.45
N MET A 306 0.25 4.32 8.12
CA MET A 306 1.19 5.35 7.63
C MET A 306 0.78 5.93 6.27
N LEU A 307 0.26 5.08 5.36
CA LEU A 307 -0.19 5.51 4.04
C LEU A 307 -1.66 5.94 3.99
N GLY A 308 -2.41 5.84 5.10
CA GLY A 308 -3.83 6.22 5.17
C GLY A 308 -4.74 5.42 4.23
N LEU A 309 -4.41 4.15 3.98
CA LEU A 309 -5.15 3.33 3.03
C LEU A 309 -6.39 2.74 3.70
N THR A 310 -7.58 3.02 3.15
CA THR A 310 -8.85 2.53 3.71
C THR A 310 -9.36 1.30 2.97
N GLU A 311 -10.33 0.60 3.55
CA GLU A 311 -10.90 -0.62 2.96
C GLU A 311 -11.37 -0.42 1.51
N GLY A 312 -11.86 0.76 1.15
CA GLY A 312 -12.29 1.09 -0.21
C GLY A 312 -11.16 1.07 -1.25
N THR A 313 -9.90 1.16 -0.83
CA THR A 313 -8.74 1.14 -1.72
C THR A 313 -8.33 -0.27 -2.15
N TRP A 314 -8.82 -1.34 -1.49
CA TRP A 314 -8.51 -2.71 -1.88
C TRP A 314 -9.70 -3.68 -1.88
N LYS A 315 -10.72 -3.48 -1.05
CA LYS A 315 -11.94 -4.30 -1.05
C LYS A 315 -12.87 -3.87 -2.19
N GLY A 316 -13.54 -4.85 -2.81
CA GLY A 316 -14.48 -4.59 -3.90
C GLY A 316 -13.80 -4.21 -5.22
N GLU A 317 -14.58 -3.67 -6.16
CA GLU A 317 -14.12 -3.21 -7.47
C GLU A 317 -13.94 -1.69 -7.48
N ILE A 318 -12.79 -1.23 -8.00
CA ILE A 318 -12.50 0.21 -8.08
C ILE A 318 -12.82 0.68 -9.49
N SER A 319 -13.91 1.44 -9.63
CA SER A 319 -14.33 2.10 -10.86
C SER A 319 -13.92 3.57 -10.84
N LEU A 320 -13.09 3.97 -11.82
CA LEU A 320 -12.64 5.35 -12.06
C LEU A 320 -13.10 5.86 -13.43
#